data_AF-A0A8X6RLV9-F1
#
_entry.id   AF-A0A8X6RLV9-F1
#
_cell.length_a   1.000
_cell.length_b   1.000
_cell.length_c   1.000
_cell.angle_alpha   90.00
_cell.angle_beta   90.00
_cell.angle_gamma   90.00
#
_symmetry.space_group_name_H-M   'P 1'
#
loop_
_entity.id
_entity.type
_entity.pdbx_description
1 polymer ?
#
loop_
_entity_poly.entity_id
_entity_poly.type
_entity_poly.pdbx_seq_one_letter_code
_entity_poly.pdbx_strand_id
1 'polypeptide(L)'
;MQEFLALQSERRIKHSETLVDYIYAKYALLEKAPFTIPRQDRISMIIGDVTEEKWQIALATQNSDTVEELIDRATSLDAIRSVKQENKKQSSRPQ
;
A
#
# COMPACT_ATOMS: atom_id res chain seq x y z
N MET A 1 13.17 17.54 -10.31
CA MET A 1 13.57 16.13 -10.06
C MET A 1 13.81 15.89 -8.56
N GLN A 2 14.57 16.74 -7.89
CA GLN A 2 14.84 16.61 -6.45
C GLN A 2 13.57 16.71 -5.58
N GLU A 3 12.63 17.60 -5.92
CA GLU A 3 11.32 17.72 -5.23
C GLU A 3 10.49 16.44 -5.34
N PHE A 4 10.50 15.75 -6.49
CA PHE A 4 9.79 14.49 -6.68
C PHE A 4 10.38 13.38 -5.79
N LEU A 5 11.71 13.29 -5.69
CA LEU A 5 12.39 12.32 -4.81
C LEU A 5 12.13 12.60 -3.33
N ALA A 6 12.05 13.87 -2.94
CA ALA A 6 11.69 14.27 -1.58
C ALA A 6 10.25 13.83 -1.25
N LEU A 7 9.29 14.15 -2.13
CA LEU A 7 7.89 13.76 -1.96
C LEU A 7 7.67 12.23 -1.93
N GLN A 8 8.42 11.47 -2.72
CA GLN A 8 8.40 10.00 -2.69
C GLN A 8 8.92 9.45 -1.35
N SER A 9 10.01 10.03 -0.84
CA SER A 9 10.65 9.61 0.41
C SER A 9 9.84 9.97 1.66
N GLU A 10 9.17 11.12 1.64
CA GLU A 10 8.30 11.57 2.73
C GLU A 10 6.99 10.77 2.79
N ARG A 11 6.49 10.29 1.65
CA ARG A 11 5.27 9.48 1.59
C ARG A 11 5.56 8.02 1.96
N ARG A 12 5.71 7.78 3.26
CA ARG A 12 5.73 6.44 3.87
C ARG A 12 4.35 6.08 4.40
N ILE A 13 3.97 4.80 4.33
CA ILE A 13 2.70 4.33 4.88
C ILE A 13 2.66 4.58 6.39
N LYS A 14 1.63 5.27 6.88
CA LYS A 14 1.45 5.48 8.32
C LYS A 14 0.70 4.29 8.92
N HIS A 15 1.00 3.92 10.16
CA HIS A 15 0.31 2.80 10.84
C HIS A 15 -1.21 2.97 10.96
N SER A 16 -1.70 4.22 10.96
CA SER A 16 -3.13 4.54 11.00
C SER A 16 -3.77 4.66 9.62
N GLU A 17 -2.99 4.59 8.55
CA GLU A 17 -3.47 4.70 7.17
C GLU A 17 -3.88 3.33 6.64
N THR A 18 -4.80 3.31 5.69
CA THR A 18 -5.15 2.09 4.96
C THR A 18 -4.12 1.87 3.85
N LEU A 19 -3.93 0.61 3.48
CA LEU A 19 -3.06 0.24 2.37
C LEU A 19 -3.58 0.86 1.06
N VAL A 20 -4.91 0.94 0.93
CA VAL A 20 -5.61 1.55 -0.21
C VAL A 20 -5.31 3.04 -0.33
N ASP A 21 -5.47 3.82 0.75
CA ASP A 21 -5.18 5.26 0.76
C ASP A 21 -3.72 5.53 0.40
N TYR A 22 -2.81 4.72 0.93
CA TYR A 22 -1.39 4.80 0.62
C TYR A 22 -1.13 4.56 -0.88
N ILE A 23 -1.67 3.49 -1.46
CA ILE A 23 -1.51 3.16 -2.88
C ILE A 23 -2.06 4.29 -3.77
N TYR A 24 -3.25 4.82 -3.47
CA TYR A 24 -3.83 5.94 -4.22
C TYR A 24 -2.94 7.19 -4.17
N ALA A 25 -2.49 7.59 -2.98
CA ALA A 25 -1.64 8.76 -2.81
C ALA A 25 -0.29 8.60 -3.52
N LYS A 26 0.31 7.40 -3.43
CA LYS A 26 1.58 7.08 -4.08
C LYS A 26 1.43 7.05 -5.60
N TYR A 27 0.35 6.46 -6.11
CA TYR A 27 0.07 6.43 -7.54
C TYR A 27 -0.12 7.84 -8.12
N ALA A 28 -0.91 8.68 -7.46
CA ALA A 28 -1.13 10.07 -7.86
C ALA A 28 0.18 10.90 -7.84
N LEU A 29 1.10 10.61 -6.91
CA LEU A 29 2.44 11.21 -6.91
C LEU A 29 3.27 10.76 -8.12
N LEU A 30 3.23 9.47 -8.46
CA LEU A 30 3.95 8.90 -9.62
C LEU A 30 3.37 9.40 -10.96
N GLU A 31 2.07 9.71 -11.04
CA GLU A 31 1.47 10.35 -12.22
C GLU A 31 1.98 11.77 -12.45
N LYS A 32 2.33 12.49 -11.37
CA LYS A 32 2.91 13.84 -11.43
C LYS A 32 4.41 13.84 -11.67
N ALA A 33 5.03 12.67 -11.89
CA ALA A 33 6.45 12.58 -12.17
C ALA A 33 6.79 13.38 -13.45
N PRO A 34 7.92 14.10 -13.49
CA PRO A 34 8.34 14.85 -14.67
C PRO A 34 8.83 13.93 -15.82
N PHE A 35 8.70 12.62 -15.67
CA PHE A 35 9.11 11.60 -16.64
C PHE A 35 8.10 10.45 -16.67
N THR A 36 8.05 9.75 -17.79
CA THR A 36 7.16 8.60 -17.96
C THR A 36 7.72 7.39 -17.23
N ILE A 37 7.09 7.03 -16.11
CA ILE A 37 7.36 5.79 -15.39
C ILE A 37 6.45 4.68 -15.96
N PRO A 38 6.99 3.56 -16.44
CA PRO A 38 6.20 2.39 -16.86
C PRO A 38 5.25 1.93 -15.75
N ARG A 39 4.07 1.42 -16.12
CA ARG A 39 3.05 0.98 -15.16
C ARG A 39 3.59 -0.07 -14.18
N GLN A 40 4.33 -1.06 -14.67
CA GLN A 40 4.94 -2.11 -13.84
C GLN A 40 5.99 -1.54 -12.88
N ASP A 41 6.78 -0.56 -13.32
CA ASP A 41 7.75 0.12 -12.46
C ASP A 41 7.03 0.91 -11.37
N ARG A 42 5.91 1.59 -11.69
CA ARG A 42 5.09 2.28 -10.68
C ARG A 42 4.59 1.32 -9.61
N ILE A 43 4.07 0.15 -10.02
CA ILE A 43 3.58 -0.87 -9.10
C ILE A 43 4.73 -1.40 -8.23
N SER A 44 5.88 -1.70 -8.84
CA SER A 44 7.07 -2.17 -8.13
C SER A 44 7.58 -1.15 -7.10
N MET A 45 7.59 0.13 -7.45
CA MET A 45 7.95 1.21 -6.54
C MET A 45 6.98 1.32 -5.36
N ILE A 46 5.67 1.24 -5.61
CA ILE A 46 4.65 1.29 -4.56
C ILE A 46 4.82 0.12 -3.59
N ILE A 47 5.01 -1.10 -4.09
CA ILE A 47 5.20 -2.31 -3.28
C ILE A 47 6.51 -2.23 -2.49
N GLY A 48 7.61 -1.80 -3.13
CA GLY A 48 8.93 -1.69 -2.49
C GLY A 48 8.98 -0.67 -1.34
N ASP A 49 8.13 0.35 -1.38
CA ASP A 49 8.04 1.34 -0.31
C ASP A 49 7.13 0.93 0.86
N VAL A 50 6.42 -0.20 0.77
CA VAL A 50 5.64 -0.75 1.88
C VAL A 50 6.60 -1.31 2.93
N THR A 51 6.68 -0.67 4.10
CA THR A 51 7.60 -1.08 5.17
C THR A 51 7.15 -2.33 5.93
N GLU A 52 5.87 -2.68 5.86
CA GLU A 52 5.34 -3.86 6.55
C GLU A 52 5.53 -5.10 5.67
N GLU A 53 6.52 -5.93 6.03
CA GLU A 53 6.96 -7.11 5.27
C GLU A 53 5.79 -8.02 4.86
N LYS A 54 4.82 -8.23 5.75
CA LYS A 54 3.64 -9.08 5.48
C LYS A 54 2.80 -8.56 4.33
N TRP A 55 2.63 -7.24 4.26
CA TRP A 55 1.89 -6.59 3.17
C TRP A 55 2.73 -6.55 1.91
N GLN A 56 4.03 -6.25 2.03
CA GLN A 56 4.95 -6.26 0.90
C GLN A 56 4.97 -7.64 0.22
N ILE A 57 5.12 -8.73 0.97
CA ILE A 57 5.11 -10.11 0.45
C ILE A 57 3.76 -10.43 -0.20
N ALA A 58 2.64 -10.11 0.47
CA ALA A 58 1.31 -10.38 -0.06
C ALA A 58 1.05 -9.65 -1.40
N LEU A 59 1.47 -8.39 -1.51
CA LEU A 59 1.35 -7.61 -2.74
C LEU A 59 2.30 -8.10 -3.83
N ALA A 60 3.54 -8.47 -3.49
CA ALA A 60 4.55 -8.94 -4.44
C ALA A 60 4.25 -10.33 -5.01
N THR A 61 3.58 -11.21 -4.25
CA THR A 61 3.39 -12.62 -4.64
C THR A 61 2.49 -12.79 -5.87
N GLN A 62 1.52 -11.90 -6.07
CA GLN A 62 0.49 -12.09 -7.09
C GLN A 62 0.71 -11.28 -8.38
N ASN A 63 1.91 -10.69 -8.60
CA ASN A 63 2.28 -9.94 -9.81
C ASN A 63 1.13 -9.06 -10.35
N SER A 64 0.70 -8.05 -9.59
CA SER A 64 -0.33 -7.13 -10.09
C SER A 64 0.16 -6.44 -11.37
N ASP A 65 -0.56 -6.59 -12.47
CA ASP A 65 -0.25 -5.88 -13.72
C ASP A 65 -0.93 -4.51 -13.77
N THR A 66 -2.00 -4.35 -13.00
CA THR A 66 -2.77 -3.11 -12.89
C THR A 66 -2.84 -2.58 -11.46
N VAL A 67 -3.07 -1.27 -11.37
CA VAL A 67 -3.23 -0.57 -10.09
C VAL A 67 -4.56 -0.93 -9.44
N GLU A 68 -5.59 -1.21 -10.25
CA GLU A 68 -6.89 -1.68 -9.78
C GLU A 68 -6.77 -3.02 -9.07
N GLU A 69 -6.02 -3.98 -9.64
CA GLU A 69 -5.73 -5.25 -8.96
C GLU A 69 -4.92 -5.05 -7.67
N LEU A 70 -3.97 -4.11 -7.68
CA LEU A 70 -3.22 -3.77 -6.47
C LEU A 70 -4.14 -3.19 -5.38
N ILE A 71 -5.11 -2.36 -5.75
CA ILE A 71 -6.11 -1.77 -4.85
C ILE A 71 -7.08 -2.83 -4.32
N ASP A 72 -7.58 -3.73 -5.17
CA ASP A 72 -8.48 -4.81 -4.76
C ASP A 72 -7.82 -5.71 -3.69
N ARG A 73 -6.55 -6.05 -3.92
CA ARG A 73 -5.73 -6.81 -2.95
C ARG A 73 -5.49 -6.04 -1.67
N ALA A 74 -5.15 -4.76 -1.78
CA ALA A 74 -4.97 -3.88 -0.63
C ALA A 74 -6.24 -3.79 0.23
N THR A 75 -7.41 -3.68 -0.42
CA THR A 75 -8.72 -3.67 0.24
C THR A 75 -8.97 -4.98 1.00
N SER A 76 -8.66 -6.11 0.37
CA SER A 76 -8.74 -7.43 1.00
C SER A 76 -7.81 -7.55 2.22
N LEU A 77 -6.58 -7.02 2.12
CA LEU A 77 -5.62 -7.00 3.24
C LEU A 77 -6.09 -6.10 4.39
N ASP A 78 -6.64 -4.93 4.10
CA ASP A 78 -7.23 -4.02 5.08
C ASP A 78 -8.45 -4.63 5.78
N ALA A 79 -9.29 -5.36 5.04
CA ALA A 79 -10.43 -6.09 5.60
C ALA A 79 -9.95 -7.20 6.57
N ILE A 80 -8.95 -8.00 6.17
CA ILE A 80 -8.35 -9.03 7.03
C ILE A 80 -7.76 -8.41 8.30
N ARG A 81 -7.07 -7.27 8.17
CA ARG A 81 -6.54 -6.52 9.32
C ARG A 81 -7.65 -6.12 10.29
N SER A 82 -8.75 -5.60 9.76
CA SER A 82 -9.90 -5.13 10.54
C SER A 82 -10.59 -6.27 11.30
N VAL A 83 -10.88 -7.38 10.61
CA VAL A 83 -11.48 -8.59 11.21
C VAL A 83 -10.57 -9.19 12.29
N LYS A 84 -9.25 -9.19 12.09
CA LYS A 84 -8.29 -9.70 13.06
C LYS A 84 -8.21 -8.84 14.33
N GLN A 85 -8.40 -7.53 14.21
CA GLN A 85 -8.48 -6.64 15.38
C GLN A 85 -9.79 -6.80 16.14
N GLU A 86 -10.91 -7.01 15.43
CA GLU A 86 -12.23 -7.20 16.06
C GLU A 86 -12.31 -8.52 16.85
N ASN A 87 -11.83 -9.63 16.27
CA ASN A 87 -11.77 -10.92 16.97
C ASN A 87 -10.91 -10.87 18.25
N LYS A 88 -9.81 -10.11 18.22
CA LYS A 88 -8.95 -9.90 19.41
C LYS A 88 -9.67 -9.14 20.53
N LYS A 89 -10.51 -8.16 20.18
CA LYS A 89 -11.31 -7.41 21.16
C LYS A 89 -12.40 -8.27 21.79
N GLN A 90 -13.04 -9.16 21.02
CA GLN A 90 -14.06 -10.07 21.55
C GLN A 90 -13.48 -11.16 22.45
N SER A 91 -12.28 -11.66 22.15
CA SER A 91 -11.59 -12.65 23.01
C SER A 91 -11.04 -12.08 24.32
N SER A 92 -11.04 -10.76 24.51
CA SER A 92 -10.49 -10.08 25.69
C SER A 92 -11.57 -9.62 26.68
N ARG A 93 -12.85 -9.96 26.45
CA ARG A 93 -13.94 -9.70 27.41
C ARG A 93 -13.99 -10.86 28.40
N PRO A 94 -13.62 -10.68 29.68
CA PRO A 94 -13.89 -11.69 30.70
C PRO A 94 -15.41 -11.76 30.89
N GLN A 95 -15.95 -12.98 30.91
CA GLN A 95 -17.29 -13.25 31.45
C GLN A 95 -17.29 -13.07 32.97
#